data_AF-A0A959FZ31-F1
#
_entry.id   AF-A0A959FZ31-F1
#
_cell.length_a   1.000
_cell.length_b   1.000
_cell.length_c   1.000
_cell.angle_alpha   90.00
_cell.angle_beta   90.00
_cell.angle_gamma   90.00
#
_symmetry.space_group_name_H-M   'P 1'
#
loop_
_entity.id
_entity.type
_entity.pdbx_description
1 polymer ?
#
loop_
_entity_poly.entity_id
_entity_poly.type
_entity_poly.pdbx_seq_one_letter_code
_entity_poly.pdbx_strand_id
1 'polypeptide(L)' 'MIIDKPLTNLQLELLKLYSMELSEDQLLEVKRLLANYFAERASDEMDRLWEERGWNDETMEQWLSDSGQPGNPTE' A
#
# COMPACT_ATOMS: atom_id res chain seq x y z
N MET A 1 16.79 18.27 18.25
CA MET A 1 15.60 18.19 17.36
C MET A 1 14.42 18.69 18.18
N ILE A 2 13.84 19.83 17.82
CA ILE A 2 12.69 20.38 18.55
C ILE A 2 11.43 19.78 17.93
N ILE A 3 10.60 19.14 18.76
CA ILE A 3 9.28 18.63 18.41
C ILE A 3 8.33 19.84 18.37
N ASP A 4 8.34 20.60 17.27
CA ASP A 4 7.52 21.82 17.13
C ASP A 4 6.20 21.60 16.37
N LYS A 5 5.85 20.34 16.05
CA LYS A 5 4.55 19.99 15.48
C LYS A 5 3.74 19.16 16.48
N PRO A 6 2.45 19.50 16.70
CA PRO A 6 1.57 18.64 17.47
C PRO A 6 1.47 17.27 16.78
N LEU A 7 1.35 16.21 17.59
CA LEU A 7 1.17 14.87 17.08
C LEU A 7 -0.12 14.76 16.28
N THR A 8 -0.06 14.02 15.18
CA THR A 8 -1.25 13.62 14.41
C THR A 8 -2.16 12.74 15.28
N ASN A 9 -3.44 12.68 14.93
CA ASN A 9 -4.39 11.77 15.57
C ASN A 9 -3.89 10.31 15.59
N LEU A 10 -3.33 9.81 14.48
CA LEU A 10 -2.77 8.46 14.40
C LEU A 10 -1.61 8.27 15.38
N GLN A 11 -0.69 9.23 15.46
CA GLN A 11 0.43 9.17 16.41
C GLN A 11 -0.07 9.13 17.86
N LEU A 12 -1.11 9.90 18.21
CA LEU A 12 -1.72 9.88 19.55
C LEU A 12 -2.37 8.53 19.88
N GLU A 13 -3.07 7.91 18.93
CA GLU A 13 -3.66 6.58 19.14
C GLU A 13 -2.60 5.48 19.29
N LEU A 14 -1.52 5.51 18.49
CA LEU A 14 -0.40 4.57 18.64
C LEU A 14 0.26 4.68 20.03
N LEU A 15 0.39 5.89 20.57
CA LEU A 15 0.91 6.10 21.93
C LEU A 15 0.00 5.48 23.00
N LYS A 16 -1.33 5.52 22.82
CA LYS A 16 -2.25 4.82 23.73
C LYS A 16 -2.07 3.31 23.62
N LEU A 17 -1.85 2.75 22.43
CA LEU A 17 -1.58 1.32 22.27
C LEU A 17 -0.29 0.89 22.99
N TYR A 18 0.75 1.73 23.02
CA TYR A 18 1.96 1.44 23.76
C TYR A 18 1.72 1.30 25.27
N SER A 19 0.74 2.02 25.83
CA SER A 19 0.36 1.88 27.25
C SER A 19 -0.32 0.55 27.58
N MET A 20 -0.76 -0.20 26.55
CA MET A 20 -1.47 -1.47 26.72
C MET A 20 -0.54 -2.70 26.74
N GLU A 21 0.78 -2.50 26.59
CA GLU A 21 1.80 -3.57 26.62
C GLU A 21 1.45 -4.77 25.73
N LEU A 22 1.09 -4.50 24.47
CA LEU A 22 0.72 -5.55 23.51
C LEU A 22 1.84 -6.60 23.38
N SER A 23 1.46 -7.87 23.34
CA SER A 23 2.39 -8.93 22.96
C SER A 23 2.85 -8.77 21.50
N GLU A 24 3.94 -9.45 21.13
CA GLU A 24 4.42 -9.42 19.73
C GLU A 24 3.34 -9.92 18.74
N ASP A 25 2.56 -10.92 19.13
CA ASP A 25 1.46 -11.46 18.33
C ASP A 25 0.35 -10.41 18.13
N GLN A 26 -0.07 -9.72 19.20
CA GLN A 26 -1.07 -8.68 19.12
C GLN A 26 -0.59 -7.48 18.28
N LEU A 27 0.69 -7.10 18.41
CA LEU A 27 1.28 -6.06 17.57
C LEU A 27 1.30 -6.48 16.09
N LEU A 28 1.57 -7.74 15.80
CA LEU A 28 1.53 -8.29 14.46
C LEU A 28 0.11 -8.28 13.89
N GLU A 29 -0.90 -8.60 14.69
CA GLU A 29 -2.31 -8.50 14.29
C GLU A 29 -2.70 -7.07 13.93
N VAL A 30 -2.30 -6.07 14.73
CA VAL A 30 -2.55 -4.65 14.42
C VAL A 30 -1.86 -4.24 13.11
N LYS A 31 -0.60 -4.66 12.89
CA LYS A 31 0.10 -4.40 11.63
C LYS A 31 -0.62 -5.01 10.44
N ARG A 32 -1.11 -6.24 10.57
CA ARG A 32 -1.87 -6.93 9.51
C ARG A 32 -3.19 -6.22 9.21
N LEU A 33 -3.90 -5.76 10.25
CA LEU A 33 -5.14 -5.00 10.08
C LEU A 33 -4.91 -3.71 9.27
N LEU A 34 -3.86 -2.96 9.61
CA LEU A 34 -3.49 -1.75 8.86
C LEU A 34 -3.07 -2.08 7.42
N ALA A 35 -2.24 -3.11 7.22
CA ALA A 35 -1.79 -3.53 5.90
C ALA A 35 -2.96 -3.92 5.00
N ASN A 36 -3.91 -4.70 5.54
CA ASN A 36 -5.10 -5.13 4.80
C ASN A 36 -5.98 -3.93 4.42
N TYR A 37 -6.21 -2.99 5.34
CA TYR A 37 -7.00 -1.80 5.06
C TYR A 37 -6.42 -0.96 3.91
N PHE A 38 -5.10 -0.74 3.92
CA PHE A 38 -4.45 0.04 2.86
C PHE A 38 -4.35 -0.74 1.55
N ALA A 39 -4.17 -2.06 1.59
CA ALA A 39 -4.19 -2.90 0.40
C ALA A 39 -5.57 -2.88 -0.28
N GLU A 40 -6.64 -3.04 0.50
CA GLU A 40 -8.02 -2.94 0.01
C GLU A 40 -8.27 -1.57 -0.65
N ARG A 41 -7.87 -0.48 0.01
CA ARG A 41 -8.00 0.86 -0.58
C ARG A 41 -7.17 1.10 -1.83
N ALA A 42 -5.97 0.52 -1.91
CA ALA A 42 -5.17 0.60 -3.11
C ALA A 42 -5.82 -0.19 -4.27
N SER A 43 -6.37 -1.37 -4.00
CA SER A 43 -7.10 -2.17 -4.98
C SER A 43 -8.35 -1.44 -5.47
N ASP A 44 -9.18 -0.92 -4.56
CA ASP A 44 -10.41 -0.19 -4.92
C ASP A 44 -10.10 1.01 -5.84
N GLU A 45 -9.05 1.78 -5.53
CA GLU A 45 -8.66 2.92 -6.36
C GLU A 45 -8.09 2.48 -7.70
N MET A 46 -7.38 1.35 -7.75
CA MET A 46 -6.88 0.78 -9.01
C MET A 46 -8.03 0.32 -9.90
N ASP A 47 -9.03 -0.37 -9.35
CA ASP A 47 -10.23 -0.81 -10.07
C ASP A 47 -10.99 0.40 -10.63
N ARG A 48 -11.14 1.46 -9.82
CA ARG A 48 -11.75 2.71 -10.26
C ARG A 48 -10.98 3.35 -11.42
N LEU A 49 -9.65 3.45 -11.31
CA LEU A 49 -8.81 3.99 -12.38
C LEU A 49 -8.88 3.13 -13.64
N TRP A 50 -8.97 1.81 -13.50
CA TRP A 50 -9.13 0.87 -14.60
C TRP A 50 -10.38 1.16 -15.42
N GLU A 51 -11.51 1.35 -14.75
CA GLU A 51 -12.76 1.74 -15.41
C GLU A 51 -12.70 3.15 -16.00
N GLU A 52 -12.25 4.15 -15.24
CA GLU A 52 -12.20 5.55 -15.69
C GLU A 52 -11.29 5.77 -16.90
N ARG A 53 -10.23 4.97 -17.02
CA ARG A 53 -9.27 5.04 -18.13
C ARG A 53 -9.64 4.12 -19.29
N GLY A 54 -10.67 3.29 -19.14
CA GLY A 54 -11.06 2.29 -20.13
C GLY A 54 -9.95 1.26 -20.38
N TRP A 55 -9.17 0.94 -19.34
CA TRP A 55 -8.15 -0.10 -19.43
C TRP A 55 -8.80 -1.45 -19.69
N ASN A 56 -8.08 -2.30 -20.40
CA ASN A 56 -8.56 -3.57 -20.91
C ASN A 56 -7.38 -4.54 -21.06
N ASP A 57 -7.65 -5.73 -21.61
CA ASP A 57 -6.64 -6.77 -21.81
C ASP A 57 -5.45 -6.27 -22.67
N GLU A 58 -5.69 -5.42 -23.67
CA GLU A 58 -4.63 -4.83 -24.49
C GLU A 58 -3.71 -3.92 -23.67
N THR A 59 -4.28 -3.17 -22.72
CA THR A 59 -3.49 -2.35 -21.78
C THR A 59 -2.58 -3.24 -20.93
N MET A 60 -3.10 -4.38 -20.48
CA MET A 60 -2.32 -5.35 -19.69
C MET A 60 -1.19 -5.97 -20.52
N GLU A 61 -1.47 -6.37 -21.77
CA GLU A 61 -0.47 -6.88 -22.71
C GLU A 61 0.63 -5.85 -22.97
N GLN A 62 0.26 -4.57 -23.13
CA GLN A 62 1.22 -3.49 -23.30
C GLN A 62 2.12 -3.35 -22.07
N TRP A 63 1.57 -3.36 -20.85
CA TRP A 63 2.38 -3.25 -19.63
C TRP A 63 3.31 -4.44 -19.42
N LEU A 64 2.85 -5.66 -19.73
CA LEU A 64 3.67 -6.87 -19.67
C LEU A 64 4.81 -6.84 -20.71
N SER A 65 4.54 -6.31 -21.90
CA SER A 65 5.56 -6.10 -22.94
C SER A 65 6.57 -5.03 -22.55
N ASP A 66 6.11 -3.89 -22.02
CA ASP A 66 6.96 -2.75 -21.63
C ASP A 66 7.81 -3.05 -20.38
N SER A 67 7.28 -3.87 -19.46
CA SER A 67 8.05 -4.38 -18.31
C SER A 67 9.04 -5.50 -18.70
N GLY A 68 9.03 -5.93 -19.97
CA GLY A 68 9.80 -7.06 -20.49
C GLY A 68 10.72 -6.71 -21.67
N GLN A 69 11.66 -5.73 -21.55
CA GLN A 69 12.96 -5.77 -22.26
C GLN A 69 13.95 -4.71 -21.72
N PRO A 70 15.21 -5.10 -21.42
CA PRO A 70 16.22 -5.07 -22.47
C PRO A 70 16.99 -6.38 -22.53
N GLY A 71 16.86 -7.11 -23.63
CA GLY A 71 17.54 -8.39 -23.80
C GLY A 71 17.11 -9.12 -25.05
N ASN A 72 17.34 -8.52 -26.22
CA ASN A 72 17.55 -9.30 -27.42
C ASN A 72 18.63 -8.62 -28.27
N PRO A 73 19.83 -9.19 -28.40
CA PRO A 73 20.53 -9.15 -29.66
C PRO A 73 19.92 -10.24 -30.56
N THR A 74 19.36 -9.77 -31.66
CA THR A 74 19.11 -10.52 -32.88
C THR A 74 20.35 -11.30 -33.31
N GLU A 75 20.25 -12.62 -33.43
CA GLU A 75 20.91 -13.44 -34.47
C GLU A 75 20.02 -14.64 -34.83
#